data_AF-A0A2P6FJ27-F1
#
_entry.id   AF-A0A2P6FJ27-F1
#
_cell.length_a   1.000
_cell.length_b   1.000
_cell.length_c   1.000
_cell.angle_alpha   90.00
_cell.angle_beta   90.00
_cell.angle_gamma   90.00
#
_symmetry.space_group_name_H-M   'P 1'
#
loop_
_entity.id
_entity.type
_entity.pdbx_description
1 polymer ?
#
loop_
_entity_poly.entity_id
_entity_poly.type
_entity_poly.pdbx_seq_one_letter_code
_entity_poly.pdbx_strand_id
1 'polypeptide(L)'
;MKNSYTEANPGIESLIHENMELVRKIAWHMHGRVRNAVEIDDLLQVGYFGLVNAAQKYSKKEGAAFSSYAVIRIKGAIVDHLRKSSNLCRTTIQMQQKAKKAEEQLRSEFQRDPTNLEMAKKLGMELEEYEEWELAFNANVHQSLDSVYDEYSIWFASRESSPEEALSDSQLKNTLKGALSSLPKKEALVIQLYYVEELNVYEIAEVLEITTGRVSQIKKSAISRLRDMLSQTTF
;
A
#
# COMPACT_ATOMS: atom_id res chain seq x y z
N MET A 1 0.85 43.43 -33.84
CA MET A 1 -0.36 42.63 -33.56
C MET A 1 -0.11 41.23 -34.10
N LYS A 2 -0.13 40.11 -33.39
CA LYS A 2 -0.56 39.71 -32.03
C LYS A 2 0.49 38.69 -31.54
N ASN A 3 0.99 38.81 -30.31
CA ASN A 3 1.58 37.66 -29.62
C ASN A 3 0.64 37.29 -28.48
N SER A 4 0.02 36.13 -28.64
CA SER A 4 -1.01 35.54 -27.80
C SER A 4 -0.39 34.95 -26.53
N TYR A 5 -0.94 35.37 -25.38
CA TYR A 5 -1.03 34.67 -24.09
C TYR A 5 0.14 33.76 -23.67
N THR A 6 1.10 34.32 -22.95
CA THR A 6 1.84 33.57 -21.92
C THR A 6 1.08 33.74 -20.61
N GLU A 7 0.04 32.93 -20.38
CA GLU A 7 -0.54 32.84 -19.04
C GLU A 7 0.54 32.34 -18.08
N ALA A 8 0.79 33.13 -17.03
CA ALA A 8 1.77 32.84 -16.00
C ALA A 8 1.51 31.46 -15.39
N ASN A 9 2.38 30.50 -15.67
CA ASN A 9 2.45 29.26 -14.92
C ASN A 9 2.75 29.67 -13.46
N PRO A 10 1.89 29.39 -12.47
CA PRO A 10 2.25 29.62 -11.08
C PRO A 10 3.59 28.94 -10.84
N GLY A 11 4.54 29.68 -10.25
CA GLY A 11 5.90 29.19 -10.08
C GLY A 11 5.87 27.80 -9.43
N ILE A 12 6.61 26.85 -10.00
CA ILE A 12 6.67 25.46 -9.50
C ILE A 12 6.86 25.43 -7.97
N GLU A 13 7.67 26.35 -7.45
CA GLU A 13 7.91 26.53 -6.01
C GLU A 13 6.66 26.92 -5.20
N SER A 14 5.79 27.79 -5.73
CA SER A 14 4.52 28.18 -5.08
C SER A 14 3.54 27.02 -5.06
N LEU A 15 3.42 26.28 -6.18
CA LEU A 15 2.62 25.06 -6.23
C LEU A 15 3.06 24.03 -5.19
N ILE A 16 4.37 23.87 -5.01
CA ILE A 16 4.92 22.96 -3.98
C ILE A 16 4.59 23.48 -2.58
N HIS A 17 4.93 24.73 -2.25
CA HIS A 17 4.74 25.30 -0.91
C HIS A 17 3.27 25.26 -0.45
N GLU A 18 2.35 25.65 -1.32
CA GLU A 18 0.91 25.68 -1.02
C GLU A 18 0.31 24.27 -0.78
N ASN A 19 1.00 23.21 -1.22
CA ASN A 19 0.51 21.84 -1.14
C ASN A 19 1.39 20.93 -0.25
N MET A 20 2.32 21.47 0.55
CA MET A 20 3.10 20.66 1.48
C MET A 20 2.24 20.03 2.59
N GLU A 21 1.23 20.76 3.09
CA GLU A 21 0.27 20.22 4.07
C GLU A 21 -0.55 19.07 3.50
N LEU A 22 -0.81 19.08 2.19
CA LEU A 22 -1.51 17.99 1.50
C LEU A 22 -0.69 16.70 1.55
N VAL A 23 0.63 16.79 1.35
CA VAL A 23 1.54 15.64 1.49
C VAL A 23 1.48 15.09 2.91
N ARG A 24 1.56 15.96 3.92
CA ARG A 24 1.47 15.53 5.33
C ARG A 24 0.17 14.79 5.62
N LYS A 25 -0.98 15.34 5.20
CA LYS A 25 -2.29 14.69 5.37
C LYS A 25 -2.33 13.33 4.71
N ILE A 26 -1.89 13.22 3.46
CA ILE A 26 -1.88 11.95 2.71
C ILE A 26 -0.94 10.93 3.37
N ALA A 27 0.28 11.34 3.72
CA ALA A 27 1.27 10.46 4.33
C ALA A 27 0.78 9.92 5.68
N TRP A 28 0.25 10.78 6.57
CA TRP A 28 -0.32 10.35 7.85
C TRP A 28 -1.54 9.44 7.69
N HIS A 29 -2.42 9.78 6.73
CA HIS A 29 -3.58 8.96 6.41
C HIS A 29 -3.16 7.55 5.93
N MET A 30 -2.13 7.47 5.08
CA MET A 30 -1.59 6.19 4.60
C MET A 30 -0.80 5.46 5.69
N HIS A 31 -0.03 6.17 6.50
CA HIS A 31 0.71 5.63 7.64
C HIS A 31 -0.22 4.93 8.63
N GLY A 32 -1.42 5.47 8.88
CA GLY A 32 -2.43 4.80 9.70
C GLY A 32 -2.77 3.37 9.26
N ARG A 33 -2.51 3.02 7.99
CA ARG A 33 -2.71 1.69 7.41
C ARG A 33 -1.42 0.86 7.37
N VAL A 34 -0.24 1.47 7.35
CA VAL A 34 1.06 0.81 7.15
C VAL A 34 2.06 1.02 8.30
N ARG A 35 1.60 1.51 9.46
CA ARG A 35 2.47 1.95 10.58
C ARG A 35 3.47 0.92 11.08
N ASN A 36 3.21 -0.36 10.85
CA ASN A 36 4.08 -1.45 11.28
C ASN A 36 5.09 -1.85 10.19
N ALA A 37 4.92 -1.35 8.96
CA ALA A 37 5.70 -1.71 7.78
C ALA A 37 6.67 -0.60 7.36
N VAL A 38 6.29 0.67 7.52
CA VAL A 38 7.09 1.82 7.06
C VAL A 38 6.95 3.01 8.01
N GLU A 39 8.05 3.72 8.23
CA GLU A 39 8.07 4.93 9.06
C GLU A 39 7.36 6.09 8.37
N ILE A 40 6.77 7.00 9.15
CA ILE A 40 6.08 8.17 8.60
C ILE A 40 7.03 9.06 7.77
N ASP A 41 8.30 9.16 8.17
CA ASP A 41 9.28 10.01 7.50
C ASP A 41 9.59 9.52 6.08
N ASP A 42 9.61 8.20 5.86
CA ASP A 42 9.73 7.61 4.53
C ASP A 42 8.54 7.96 3.63
N LEU A 43 7.32 7.86 4.17
CA LEU A 43 6.10 8.20 3.42
C LEU A 43 6.04 9.70 3.10
N LEU A 44 6.49 10.56 4.03
CA LEU A 44 6.60 11.99 3.83
C LEU A 44 7.61 12.29 2.72
N GLN A 45 8.80 11.70 2.77
CA GLN A 45 9.85 11.91 1.78
C GLN A 45 9.39 11.51 0.37
N VAL A 46 8.81 10.31 0.24
CA VAL A 46 8.26 9.82 -1.02
C VAL A 46 7.09 10.69 -1.49
N GLY A 47 6.23 11.12 -0.57
CA GLY A 47 5.11 12.00 -0.86
C GLY A 47 5.57 13.37 -1.38
N TYR A 48 6.59 13.97 -0.78
CA TYR A 48 7.16 15.24 -1.25
C TYR A 48 7.81 15.07 -2.63
N PHE A 49 8.51 13.97 -2.87
CA PHE A 49 9.04 13.66 -4.20
C PHE A 49 7.90 13.54 -5.23
N GLY A 50 6.78 12.90 -4.86
CA GLY A 50 5.57 12.83 -5.68
C GLY A 50 4.98 14.22 -5.99
N LEU A 51 4.95 15.12 -5.00
CA LEU A 51 4.49 16.50 -5.17
C LEU A 51 5.39 17.31 -6.11
N VAL A 52 6.71 17.25 -5.94
CA VAL A 52 7.67 17.94 -6.81
C VAL A 52 7.50 17.49 -8.26
N ASN A 53 7.43 16.18 -8.49
CA ASN A 53 7.19 15.62 -9.82
C ASN A 53 5.83 16.05 -10.39
N ALA A 54 4.80 16.16 -9.55
CA ALA A 54 3.48 16.64 -9.96
C ALA A 54 3.56 18.11 -10.41
N ALA A 55 4.20 18.97 -9.62
CA ALA A 55 4.37 20.39 -9.93
C ALA A 55 5.13 20.61 -11.25
N GLN A 56 6.21 19.85 -11.49
CA GLN A 56 6.98 19.92 -12.73
C GLN A 56 6.20 19.47 -13.97
N LYS A 57 5.30 18.49 -13.82
CA LYS A 57 4.53 17.89 -14.92
C LYS A 57 3.13 18.49 -15.08
N TYR A 58 2.76 19.45 -14.23
CA TYR A 58 1.45 20.04 -14.26
C TYR A 58 1.32 21.00 -15.43
N SER A 59 0.25 20.80 -16.21
CA SER A 59 -0.20 21.75 -17.23
C SER A 59 -1.62 22.15 -16.84
N LYS A 60 -1.83 23.45 -16.63
CA LYS A 60 -3.12 24.00 -16.24
C LYS A 60 -4.13 23.71 -17.35
N LYS A 61 -5.17 22.94 -17.01
CA LYS A 61 -6.34 22.68 -17.87
C LYS A 61 -7.57 23.29 -17.22
N GLU A 62 -8.49 23.82 -18.01
CA GLU A 62 -9.77 24.33 -17.49
C GLU A 62 -10.50 23.24 -16.70
N GLY A 63 -10.91 23.58 -15.48
CA GLY A 63 -11.71 22.70 -14.61
C GLY A 63 -10.95 21.76 -13.66
N ALA A 64 -9.62 21.70 -13.71
CA ALA A 64 -8.84 20.86 -12.79
C ALA A 64 -7.89 21.68 -11.91
N ALA A 65 -8.13 21.69 -10.61
CA ALA A 65 -7.20 22.29 -9.65
C ALA A 65 -5.91 21.46 -9.54
N PHE A 66 -4.77 22.13 -9.33
CA PHE A 66 -3.49 21.46 -9.12
C PHE A 66 -3.55 20.49 -7.92
N SER A 67 -4.22 20.88 -6.83
CA SER A 67 -4.39 20.04 -5.64
C SER A 67 -5.01 18.69 -5.96
N SER A 68 -6.09 18.65 -6.77
CA SER A 68 -6.74 17.40 -7.20
C SER A 68 -5.79 16.50 -8.00
N TYR A 69 -4.97 17.09 -8.88
CA TYR A 69 -3.95 16.35 -9.62
C TYR A 69 -2.82 15.85 -8.70
N ALA A 70 -2.33 16.71 -7.80
CA ALA A 70 -1.26 16.41 -6.86
C ALA A 70 -1.64 15.24 -5.93
N VAL A 71 -2.89 15.18 -5.44
CA VAL A 71 -3.39 14.06 -4.63
C VAL A 71 -3.11 12.71 -5.31
N ILE A 72 -3.46 12.58 -6.59
CA ILE A 72 -3.30 11.32 -7.33
C ILE A 72 -1.81 10.97 -7.47
N ARG A 73 -0.96 11.97 -7.76
CA ARG A 73 0.48 11.78 -7.96
C ARG A 73 1.21 11.41 -6.67
N ILE A 74 0.90 12.09 -5.57
CA ILE A 74 1.48 11.85 -4.24
C ILE A 74 1.11 10.44 -3.78
N LYS A 75 -0.18 10.07 -3.83
CA LYS A 75 -0.64 8.72 -3.46
C LYS A 75 0.03 7.65 -4.32
N GLY A 76 0.11 7.86 -5.64
CA GLY A 76 0.77 6.93 -6.55
C GLY A 76 2.23 6.69 -6.18
N ALA A 77 2.98 7.76 -5.89
CA ALA A 77 4.37 7.64 -5.48
C ALA A 77 4.54 6.83 -4.18
N ILE A 78 3.70 7.10 -3.17
CA ILE A 78 3.74 6.37 -1.90
C ILE A 78 3.35 4.89 -2.10
N VAL A 79 2.29 4.61 -2.85
CA VAL A 79 1.87 3.22 -3.14
C VAL A 79 2.95 2.45 -3.91
N ASP A 80 3.60 3.08 -4.89
CA ASP A 80 4.66 2.44 -5.66
C ASP A 80 5.90 2.15 -4.81
N HIS A 81 6.25 3.04 -3.89
CA HIS A 81 7.31 2.79 -2.91
C HIS A 81 6.94 1.60 -2.02
N LEU A 82 5.74 1.60 -1.44
CA LEU A 82 5.27 0.51 -0.59
C LEU A 82 5.21 -0.83 -1.32
N ARG A 83 4.86 -0.84 -2.61
CA ARG A 83 4.86 -2.05 -3.43
C ARG A 83 6.27 -2.61 -3.65
N LYS A 84 7.26 -1.74 -3.86
CA LYS A 84 8.66 -2.15 -3.97
C LYS A 84 9.16 -2.71 -2.63
N SER A 85 8.87 -2.03 -1.53
CA SER A 85 9.25 -2.46 -0.18
C SER A 85 8.55 -3.77 0.23
N SER A 86 7.28 -3.98 -0.12
CA SER A 86 6.54 -5.20 0.18
C SER A 86 6.99 -6.41 -0.64
N ASN A 87 7.32 -6.20 -1.92
CA ASN A 87 7.88 -7.27 -2.76
C ASN A 87 9.24 -7.71 -2.24
N LEU A 88 10.04 -6.76 -1.75
CA LEU A 88 11.25 -7.04 -1.01
C LEU A 88 10.93 -7.87 0.25
N CYS A 89 10.00 -7.43 1.10
CA CYS A 89 9.57 -8.16 2.30
C CYS A 89 9.08 -9.60 1.99
N ARG A 90 8.25 -9.80 0.95
CA ARG A 90 7.76 -11.14 0.57
C ARG A 90 8.90 -12.06 0.14
N THR A 91 9.83 -11.54 -0.64
CA THR A 91 11.00 -12.29 -1.12
C THR A 91 11.90 -12.63 0.06
N THR A 92 12.15 -11.65 0.94
CA THR A 92 12.91 -11.84 2.18
C THR A 92 12.26 -12.84 3.12
N ILE A 93 10.94 -12.82 3.33
CA ILE A 93 10.22 -13.78 4.17
C ILE A 93 10.33 -15.20 3.60
N GLN A 94 10.11 -15.38 2.29
CA GLN A 94 10.26 -16.69 1.65
C GLN A 94 11.68 -17.21 1.76
N MET A 95 12.67 -16.32 1.58
CA MET A 95 14.08 -16.64 1.69
C MET A 95 14.48 -16.96 3.14
N GLN A 96 13.96 -16.22 4.13
CA GLN A 96 14.16 -16.47 5.56
C GLN A 96 13.57 -17.82 5.98
N GLN A 97 12.38 -18.20 5.48
CA GLN A 97 11.81 -19.52 5.73
C GLN A 97 12.64 -20.65 5.11
N LYS A 98 13.18 -20.43 3.90
CA LYS A 98 14.11 -21.39 3.27
C LYS A 98 15.41 -21.51 4.07
N ALA A 99 15.99 -20.39 4.49
CA ALA A 99 17.20 -20.36 5.32
C ALA A 99 16.97 -21.10 6.64
N LYS A 100 15.88 -20.83 7.35
CA LYS A 100 15.56 -21.53 8.61
C LYS A 100 15.43 -23.05 8.44
N LYS A 101 14.79 -23.51 7.35
CA LYS A 101 14.71 -24.95 7.04
C LYS A 101 16.09 -25.55 6.73
N ALA A 102 16.93 -24.83 5.97
CA ALA A 102 18.29 -25.27 5.67
C ALA A 102 19.14 -25.34 6.95
N GLU A 103 18.98 -24.36 7.84
CA GLU A 103 19.65 -24.29 9.13
C GLU A 103 19.25 -25.46 10.03
N GLU A 104 17.95 -25.75 10.16
CA GLU A 104 17.44 -26.90 10.93
C GLU A 104 18.00 -28.24 10.39
N GLN A 105 18.07 -28.40 9.06
CA GLN A 105 18.65 -29.59 8.44
C GLN A 105 20.14 -29.74 8.73
N LEU A 106 20.92 -28.68 8.53
CA LEU A 106 22.37 -28.71 8.78
C LEU A 106 22.70 -28.88 10.26
N ARG A 107 21.91 -28.24 11.14
CA ARG A 107 22.02 -28.41 12.59
C ARG A 107 21.79 -29.86 13.01
N SER A 108 20.81 -30.53 12.40
CA SER A 108 20.55 -31.96 12.62
C SER A 108 21.69 -32.85 12.08
N GLU A 109 22.32 -32.46 10.98
CA GLU A 109 23.40 -33.23 10.32
C GLU A 109 24.74 -33.09 11.04
N PHE A 110 25.10 -31.87 11.45
CA PHE A 110 26.40 -31.55 12.03
C PHE A 110 26.42 -31.51 13.56
N GLN A 111 25.24 -31.55 14.21
CA GLN A 111 25.08 -31.40 15.66
C GLN A 111 25.71 -30.12 16.23
N ARG A 112 25.83 -29.07 15.41
CA ARG A 112 26.27 -27.72 15.77
C ARG A 112 25.58 -26.70 14.87
N ASP A 113 25.70 -25.42 15.21
CA ASP A 113 25.25 -24.35 14.33
C ASP A 113 26.05 -24.38 13.00
N PRO A 114 25.37 -24.27 11.84
CA PRO A 114 26.01 -24.18 10.54
C PRO A 114 26.70 -22.82 10.36
N THR A 115 27.80 -22.80 9.61
CA THR A 115 28.49 -21.56 9.22
C THR A 115 27.81 -20.91 8.01
N ASN A 116 28.03 -19.61 7.78
CA ASN A 116 27.49 -18.89 6.62
C ASN A 116 27.90 -19.55 5.28
N LEU A 117 29.11 -20.09 5.19
CA LEU A 117 29.57 -20.86 4.03
C LEU A 117 28.76 -22.15 3.80
N GLU A 118 28.43 -22.87 4.88
CA GLU A 118 27.62 -24.09 4.81
C GLU A 118 26.17 -23.77 4.44
N MET A 119 25.64 -22.67 4.97
CA MET A 119 24.31 -22.15 4.63
C MET A 119 24.21 -21.75 3.16
N ALA A 120 25.16 -20.95 2.66
CA ALA A 120 25.22 -20.54 1.26
C ALA A 120 25.29 -21.76 0.33
N LYS A 121 26.15 -22.74 0.64
CA LYS A 121 26.28 -23.98 -0.12
C LYS A 121 24.99 -24.81 -0.12
N LYS A 122 24.30 -24.90 1.01
CA LYS A 122 23.03 -25.64 1.13
C LYS A 122 21.89 -24.97 0.36
N LEU A 123 21.90 -23.64 0.32
CA LEU A 123 20.91 -22.82 -0.39
C LEU A 123 21.24 -22.64 -1.88
N GLY A 124 22.43 -23.06 -2.32
CA GLY A 124 22.86 -23.03 -3.72
C GLY A 124 23.23 -21.63 -4.20
N MET A 125 23.77 -20.80 -3.31
CA MET A 125 24.18 -19.40 -3.57
C MET A 125 25.62 -19.15 -3.14
N GLU A 126 26.17 -18.02 -3.59
CA GLU A 126 27.49 -17.57 -3.16
C GLU A 126 27.45 -17.04 -1.72
N LEU A 127 28.62 -17.05 -1.04
CA LEU A 127 28.72 -16.58 0.34
C LEU A 127 28.27 -15.12 0.49
N GLU A 128 28.72 -14.27 -0.43
CA GLU A 128 28.44 -12.83 -0.42
C GLU A 128 26.92 -12.57 -0.58
N GLU A 129 26.25 -13.33 -1.44
CA GLU A 129 24.79 -13.29 -1.59
C GLU A 129 24.05 -13.71 -0.31
N TYR A 130 24.55 -14.74 0.39
CA TYR A 130 23.95 -15.17 1.66
C TYR A 130 24.13 -14.12 2.78
N GLU A 131 25.29 -13.48 2.85
CA GLU A 131 25.56 -12.41 3.83
C GLU A 131 24.66 -11.18 3.60
N GLU A 132 24.37 -10.82 2.35
CA GLU A 132 23.37 -9.80 2.02
C GLU A 132 21.97 -10.18 2.50
N TRP A 133 21.56 -11.44 2.30
CA TRP A 133 20.28 -11.94 2.82
C TRP A 133 20.22 -11.94 4.34
N GLU A 134 21.32 -12.28 5.01
CA GLU A 134 21.42 -12.26 6.48
C GLU A 134 21.20 -10.86 7.05
N LEU A 135 21.79 -9.82 6.43
CA LEU A 135 21.52 -8.42 6.76
C LEU A 135 20.04 -8.07 6.55
N ALA A 136 19.44 -8.50 5.44
CA ALA A 136 18.03 -8.25 5.13
C ALA A 136 17.07 -8.96 6.10
N PHE A 137 17.43 -10.15 6.61
CA PHE A 137 16.65 -10.84 7.64
C PHE A 137 16.64 -10.03 8.93
N ASN A 138 17.80 -9.57 9.39
CA ASN A 138 17.94 -8.81 10.63
C ASN A 138 17.18 -7.47 10.59
N ALA A 139 17.09 -6.83 9.42
CA ALA A 139 16.28 -5.62 9.24
C ALA A 139 14.77 -5.88 9.37
N ASN A 140 14.28 -7.08 9.04
CA ASN A 140 12.85 -7.44 9.06
C ASN A 140 12.37 -8.07 10.39
N VAL A 141 13.27 -8.47 11.30
CA VAL A 141 12.92 -9.11 12.58
C VAL A 141 12.06 -8.21 13.50
N HIS A 142 12.02 -6.89 13.26
CA HIS A 142 11.15 -5.97 13.99
C HIS A 142 9.68 -5.94 13.53
N GLN A 143 9.27 -6.73 12.53
CA GLN A 143 7.91 -6.71 12.00
C GLN A 143 7.23 -8.09 12.13
N SER A 144 6.12 -8.16 12.87
CA SER A 144 5.42 -9.43 13.09
C SER A 144 4.84 -9.99 11.78
N LEU A 145 5.22 -11.23 11.44
CA LEU A 145 4.83 -11.98 10.23
C LEU A 145 3.31 -12.07 9.96
N ASP A 146 2.45 -11.92 10.97
CA ASP A 146 0.99 -12.08 10.84
C ASP A 146 0.22 -10.80 10.48
N SER A 147 0.79 -9.61 10.67
CA SER A 147 0.04 -8.35 10.51
C SER A 147 0.07 -7.77 9.09
N VAL A 148 0.96 -8.29 8.23
CA VAL A 148 1.22 -7.71 6.90
C VAL A 148 0.29 -8.30 5.84
N TYR A 149 -0.24 -9.50 6.01
CA TYR A 149 -0.80 -10.20 4.85
C TYR A 149 -2.25 -9.83 4.49
N ASP A 150 -3.05 -9.33 5.43
CA ASP A 150 -4.49 -9.14 5.20
C ASP A 150 -4.89 -7.67 4.85
N GLU A 151 -4.12 -6.67 5.30
CA GLU A 151 -4.50 -5.24 5.18
C GLU A 151 -3.98 -4.56 3.90
N TYR A 152 -2.96 -5.13 3.23
CA TYR A 152 -2.30 -4.52 2.07
C TYR A 152 -2.76 -5.05 0.71
N SER A 153 -3.57 -6.11 0.66
CA SER A 153 -4.00 -6.80 -0.58
C SER A 153 -4.63 -5.88 -1.64
N ILE A 154 -5.31 -4.82 -1.22
CA ILE A 154 -6.05 -3.88 -2.10
C ILE A 154 -5.11 -2.95 -2.88
N TRP A 155 -3.91 -2.65 -2.36
CA TRP A 155 -2.95 -1.76 -3.04
C TRP A 155 -2.10 -2.50 -4.10
N PHE A 156 -2.23 -3.82 -4.18
CA PHE A 156 -1.44 -4.70 -5.05
C PHE A 156 -2.16 -5.15 -6.33
N ALA A 157 -3.41 -4.74 -6.58
CA ALA A 157 -4.10 -5.04 -7.84
C ALA A 157 -3.47 -4.27 -9.02
N SER A 158 -3.05 -4.99 -10.06
CA SER A 158 -2.46 -4.45 -11.30
C SER A 158 -3.47 -3.63 -12.11
N ARG A 159 -2.99 -2.60 -12.82
CA ARG A 159 -3.79 -1.61 -13.57
C ARG A 159 -3.67 -1.74 -15.11
N GLU A 160 -3.24 -2.88 -15.64
CA GLU A 160 -3.26 -3.09 -17.08
C GLU A 160 -4.57 -3.79 -17.44
N SER A 161 -5.33 -3.19 -18.37
CA SER A 161 -6.65 -3.69 -18.78
C SER A 161 -6.73 -3.78 -20.31
N SER A 162 -6.90 -4.99 -20.80
CA SER A 162 -7.35 -5.37 -22.14
C SER A 162 -8.86 -5.09 -22.34
N PRO A 163 -9.37 -5.10 -23.58
CA PRO A 163 -10.81 -4.92 -23.84
C PRO A 163 -11.70 -5.99 -23.20
N GLU A 164 -11.23 -7.24 -23.08
CA GLU A 164 -11.92 -8.28 -22.31
C GLU A 164 -11.95 -7.95 -20.80
N GLU A 165 -10.88 -7.39 -20.24
CA GLU A 165 -10.83 -6.95 -18.84
C GLU A 165 -11.77 -5.76 -18.58
N ALA A 166 -12.01 -4.87 -19.55
CA ALA A 166 -12.96 -3.77 -19.41
C ALA A 166 -14.43 -4.26 -19.29
N LEU A 167 -14.80 -5.33 -20.00
CA LEU A 167 -16.11 -5.98 -19.87
C LEU A 167 -16.24 -6.72 -18.53
N SER A 168 -15.19 -7.46 -18.14
CA SER A 168 -15.08 -8.11 -16.82
C SER A 168 -15.21 -7.10 -15.68
N ASP A 169 -14.57 -5.94 -15.82
CA ASP A 169 -14.64 -4.81 -14.88
C ASP A 169 -16.07 -4.28 -14.72
N SER A 170 -16.85 -4.21 -15.80
CA SER A 170 -18.23 -3.72 -15.74
C SER A 170 -19.14 -4.68 -14.97
N GLN A 171 -18.95 -5.99 -15.17
CA GLN A 171 -19.68 -7.03 -14.45
C GLN A 171 -19.26 -7.06 -12.98
N LEU A 172 -17.96 -7.03 -12.71
CA LEU A 172 -17.41 -6.97 -11.35
C LEU A 172 -17.92 -5.72 -10.60
N LYS A 173 -17.94 -4.55 -11.25
CA LYS A 173 -18.49 -3.32 -10.66
C LYS A 173 -19.98 -3.46 -10.34
N ASN A 174 -20.77 -4.07 -11.21
CA ASN A 174 -22.20 -4.28 -10.98
C ASN A 174 -22.44 -5.27 -9.83
N THR A 175 -21.69 -6.37 -9.77
CA THR A 175 -21.75 -7.34 -8.67
C THR A 175 -21.33 -6.71 -7.35
N LEU A 176 -20.23 -5.96 -7.34
CA LEU A 176 -19.76 -5.23 -6.16
C LEU A 176 -20.79 -4.20 -5.69
N LYS A 177 -21.43 -3.47 -6.61
CA LYS A 177 -22.50 -2.52 -6.29
C LYS A 177 -23.70 -3.22 -5.66
N GLY A 178 -24.09 -4.39 -6.17
CA GLY A 178 -25.14 -5.23 -5.58
C GLY A 178 -24.76 -5.69 -4.16
N ALA A 179 -23.54 -6.20 -3.99
CA ALA A 179 -23.03 -6.66 -2.69
C ALA A 179 -22.96 -5.51 -1.67
N LEU A 180 -22.43 -4.35 -2.05
CA LEU A 180 -22.39 -3.15 -1.19
C LEU A 180 -23.80 -2.70 -0.77
N SER A 181 -24.79 -2.79 -1.67
CA SER A 181 -26.18 -2.42 -1.38
C SER A 181 -26.86 -3.35 -0.37
N SER A 182 -26.34 -4.56 -0.20
CA SER A 182 -26.87 -5.57 0.72
C SER A 182 -26.21 -5.54 2.10
N LEU A 183 -25.15 -4.75 2.28
CA LEU A 183 -24.47 -4.62 3.57
C LEU A 183 -25.40 -4.00 4.62
N PRO A 184 -25.33 -4.45 5.88
CA PRO A 184 -25.92 -3.74 7.01
C PRO A 184 -25.48 -2.27 7.04
N LYS A 185 -26.41 -1.35 7.36
CA LYS A 185 -26.14 0.11 7.35
C LYS A 185 -24.86 0.51 8.09
N LYS A 186 -24.57 -0.10 9.24
CA LYS A 186 -23.36 0.17 10.02
C LYS A 186 -22.08 -0.28 9.31
N GLU A 187 -22.12 -1.43 8.64
CA GLU A 187 -20.99 -1.94 7.85
C GLU A 187 -20.76 -1.09 6.60
N ALA A 188 -21.84 -0.77 5.87
CA ALA A 188 -21.77 0.10 4.70
C ALA A 188 -21.20 1.49 5.05
N LEU A 189 -21.62 2.07 6.18
CA LEU A 189 -21.11 3.36 6.65
C LEU A 189 -19.61 3.31 6.99
N VAL A 190 -19.16 2.28 7.71
CA VAL A 190 -17.73 2.11 8.01
C VAL A 190 -16.91 1.92 6.72
N ILE A 191 -17.42 1.16 5.75
CA ILE A 191 -16.77 0.98 4.44
C ILE A 191 -16.73 2.29 3.66
N GLN A 192 -17.81 3.07 3.62
CA GLN A 192 -17.86 4.39 2.99
C GLN A 192 -16.82 5.33 3.60
N LEU A 193 -16.83 5.48 4.92
CA LEU A 193 -15.90 6.36 5.62
C LEU A 193 -14.44 5.93 5.40
N TYR A 194 -14.18 4.61 5.34
CA TYR A 194 -12.82 4.10 5.20
C TYR A 194 -12.26 4.16 3.78
N TYR A 195 -13.08 3.83 2.76
CA TYR A 195 -12.63 3.68 1.37
C TYR A 195 -12.98 4.86 0.47
N VAL A 196 -14.03 5.63 0.78
CA VAL A 196 -14.49 6.75 -0.05
C VAL A 196 -14.10 8.09 0.57
N GLU A 197 -14.46 8.28 1.84
CA GLU A 197 -14.10 9.50 2.57
C GLU A 197 -12.65 9.47 3.05
N GLU A 198 -11.95 8.34 2.88
CA GLU A 198 -10.57 8.16 3.26
C GLU A 198 -10.32 8.64 4.69
N LEU A 199 -11.08 8.10 5.64
CA LEU A 199 -10.80 8.21 7.06
C LEU A 199 -10.02 6.99 7.55
N ASN A 200 -9.19 7.20 8.56
CA ASN A 200 -8.50 6.13 9.28
C ASN A 200 -9.37 5.61 10.45
N VAL A 201 -8.97 4.50 11.06
CA VAL A 201 -9.77 3.82 12.11
C VAL A 201 -10.01 4.72 13.34
N TYR A 202 -9.08 5.64 13.65
CA TYR A 202 -9.20 6.59 14.76
C TYR A 202 -10.21 7.69 14.43
N GLU A 203 -10.12 8.27 13.23
CA GLU A 203 -11.06 9.29 12.75
C GLU A 203 -12.49 8.73 12.66
N ILE A 204 -12.64 7.48 12.19
CA ILE A 204 -13.94 6.80 12.13
C ILE A 204 -14.48 6.51 13.55
N ALA A 205 -13.61 6.11 14.47
CA ALA A 205 -13.98 5.87 15.86
C ALA A 205 -14.50 7.14 16.53
N GLU A 206 -13.87 8.29 16.25
CA GLU A 206 -14.32 9.60 16.71
C GLU A 206 -15.66 10.00 16.08
N VAL A 207 -15.79 9.91 14.75
CA VAL A 207 -17.03 10.25 14.03
C VAL A 207 -18.22 9.40 14.46
N LEU A 208 -17.99 8.13 14.76
CA LEU A 208 -19.05 7.17 15.12
C LEU A 208 -19.21 6.99 16.63
N GLU A 209 -18.44 7.71 17.47
CA GLU A 209 -18.42 7.61 18.93
C GLU A 209 -18.29 6.17 19.45
N ILE A 210 -17.40 5.38 18.84
CA ILE A 210 -17.12 3.98 19.22
C ILE A 210 -15.61 3.73 19.33
N THR A 211 -15.21 2.60 19.91
CA THR A 211 -13.79 2.27 20.03
C THR A 211 -13.17 1.89 18.67
N THR A 212 -11.87 2.15 18.50
CA THR A 212 -11.09 1.73 17.32
C THR A 212 -11.17 0.23 17.08
N GLY A 213 -11.13 -0.59 18.15
CA GLY A 213 -11.33 -2.03 18.08
C GLY A 213 -12.71 -2.41 17.51
N ARG A 214 -13.76 -1.65 17.86
CA ARG A 214 -15.11 -1.87 17.31
C ARG A 214 -15.18 -1.52 15.83
N VAL A 215 -14.55 -0.42 15.41
CA VAL A 215 -14.44 -0.04 13.98
C VAL A 215 -13.73 -1.15 13.19
N SER A 216 -12.60 -1.65 13.68
CA SER A 216 -11.87 -2.75 13.04
C SER A 216 -12.68 -4.03 12.91
N GLN A 217 -13.48 -4.39 13.93
CA GLN A 217 -14.40 -5.53 13.87
C GLN A 217 -15.48 -5.33 12.80
N ILE A 218 -16.11 -4.15 12.74
CA ILE A 218 -17.15 -3.85 11.74
C ILE A 218 -16.55 -3.90 10.33
N LYS A 219 -15.37 -3.29 10.12
CA LYS A 219 -14.63 -3.35 8.85
C LYS A 219 -14.34 -4.80 8.44
N LYS A 220 -13.82 -5.62 9.35
CA LYS A 220 -13.52 -7.04 9.10
C LYS A 220 -14.77 -7.83 8.72
N SER A 221 -15.87 -7.64 9.45
CA SER A 221 -17.17 -8.27 9.17
C SER A 221 -17.68 -7.91 7.78
N ALA A 222 -17.65 -6.63 7.44
CA ALA A 222 -18.07 -6.12 6.14
C ALA A 222 -17.24 -6.72 4.98
N ILE A 223 -15.91 -6.75 5.11
CA ILE A 223 -15.02 -7.31 4.09
C ILE A 223 -15.25 -8.82 3.93
N SER A 224 -15.42 -9.57 5.02
CA SER A 224 -15.72 -11.00 4.97
C SER A 224 -17.01 -11.26 4.20
N ARG A 225 -18.08 -10.50 4.53
CA ARG A 225 -19.37 -10.62 3.85
C ARG A 225 -19.27 -10.27 2.36
N LEU A 226 -18.57 -9.18 2.01
CA LEU A 226 -18.35 -8.83 0.60
C LEU A 226 -17.59 -9.94 -0.15
N ARG A 227 -16.57 -10.54 0.47
CA ARG A 227 -15.80 -11.64 -0.11
C ARG A 227 -16.67 -12.88 -0.34
N ASP A 228 -17.53 -13.24 0.61
CA ASP A 228 -18.44 -14.38 0.49
C ASP A 228 -19.48 -14.16 -0.63
N MET A 229 -19.96 -12.93 -0.82
CA MET A 229 -20.91 -12.62 -1.88
C MET A 229 -20.26 -12.60 -3.26
N LEU A 230 -19.01 -12.13 -3.34
CA LEU A 230 -18.25 -12.12 -4.59
C LEU A 230 -17.78 -13.53 -5.00
N SER A 231 -17.42 -14.39 -4.04
CA SER A 231 -16.99 -15.77 -4.33
C SER A 231 -18.13 -16.65 -4.84
N GLN A 232 -19.36 -16.42 -4.40
CA GLN A 232 -20.56 -17.10 -4.91
C GLN A 232 -20.95 -16.68 -6.34
N THR A 233 -20.35 -15.61 -6.87
CA THR A 233 -20.63 -15.10 -8.22
C THR A 233 -19.62 -15.59 -9.27
N THR A 234 -18.80 -16.59 -8.94
CA THR A 234 -17.81 -17.16 -9.87
C THR A 234 -18.52 -18.02 -10.93
N PHE A 235 -18.38 -17.65 -12.21
CA PHE A 235 -18.75 -18.47 -13.37
C PHE A 235 -17.74 -19.61 -13.60
#